data_AF-A0A310SMR4-F1
#
_entry.id   AF-A0A310SMR4-F1
#
_cell.length_a   1.000
_cell.length_b   1.000
_cell.length_c   1.000
_cell.angle_alpha   90.00
_cell.angle_beta   90.00
_cell.angle_gamma   90.00
#
_symmetry.space_group_name_H-M   'P 1'
#
loop_
_entity.id
_entity.type
_entity.pdbx_description
1 polymer ?
#
loop_
_entity_poly.entity_id
_entity_poly.type
_entity_poly.pdbx_seq_one_letter_code
_entity_poly.pdbx_strand_id
1 'polypeptide(L)'
;MTKITACEIFDHMENKYYTLYVEWFNSYFKVILLESTMLPLSGEMNIDNVNHFSAELSKSPDEYLKITEKILCGEDTEIQFFIKNKILEWKKKVWIYGRIELHSISDIQVVCESFQQLVKFYNGVQNKISILKEENKNLIYINEQLSLKIQNMIELKTTMEEDLYTKFIVILNSKKKKIRELEEAIKGKKDAKESIFDACTDESGESENEDKIIKNVPTVSIKIGKRKSLKNDNSKHMQKITKTNDIVDDKIIHKASTSKDCVNSKVVTLAKVYKKRNKYEEGSCSFKKKSRSSLNFSEEESEEELFSQ
;
A
#
# COMPACT_ATOMS: atom_id res chain seq x y z
N MET A 1 -15.50 16.91 19.60
CA MET A 1 -16.21 15.77 18.97
C MET A 1 -16.19 14.66 19.99
N THR A 2 -17.33 14.23 20.50
CA THR A 2 -17.39 13.13 21.49
C THR A 2 -17.01 11.84 20.79
N LYS A 3 -15.97 11.17 21.30
CA LYS A 3 -15.64 9.82 20.84
C LYS A 3 -16.55 8.86 21.59
N ILE A 4 -17.14 7.92 20.86
CA ILE A 4 -18.06 6.93 21.41
C ILE A 4 -17.47 5.56 21.12
N THR A 5 -17.42 4.70 22.13
CA THR A 5 -16.94 3.33 22.01
C THR A 5 -17.95 2.39 22.64
N ALA A 6 -18.24 1.28 21.98
CA ALA A 6 -19.12 0.25 22.49
C ALA A 6 -18.44 -1.11 22.36
N CYS A 7 -18.42 -1.88 23.44
CA CYS A 7 -17.88 -3.24 23.44
C CYS A 7 -18.73 -4.16 24.34
N GLU A 8 -18.59 -5.46 24.16
CA GLU A 8 -19.18 -6.46 25.03
C GLU A 8 -18.18 -6.83 26.13
N ILE A 9 -18.61 -6.77 27.38
CA ILE A 9 -17.80 -7.16 28.53
C ILE A 9 -18.47 -8.31 29.26
N PHE A 10 -17.65 -9.18 29.85
CA PHE A 10 -18.10 -10.32 30.63
C PHE A 10 -17.87 -10.06 32.12
N ASP A 11 -18.95 -10.04 32.89
CA ASP A 11 -18.89 -9.94 34.34
C ASP A 11 -18.62 -11.30 34.96
N HIS A 12 -17.47 -11.38 35.64
CA HIS A 12 -17.01 -12.60 36.30
C HIS A 12 -17.74 -12.89 37.61
N MET A 13 -18.49 -11.92 38.17
CA MET A 13 -19.27 -12.13 39.39
C MET A 13 -20.63 -12.76 39.10
N GLU A 14 -21.40 -12.15 38.21
CA GLU A 14 -22.76 -12.61 37.90
C GLU A 14 -22.80 -13.60 36.73
N ASN A 15 -21.67 -13.88 36.07
CA ASN A 15 -21.55 -14.78 34.92
C ASN A 15 -22.47 -14.36 33.76
N LYS A 16 -22.42 -13.06 33.44
CA LYS A 16 -23.29 -12.39 32.47
C LYS A 16 -22.51 -11.50 31.51
N TYR A 17 -23.07 -11.29 30.32
CA TYR A 17 -22.55 -10.35 29.34
C TYR A 17 -23.29 -9.01 29.43
N TYR A 18 -22.53 -7.93 29.40
CA TYR A 18 -23.02 -6.57 29.37
C TYR A 18 -22.49 -5.88 28.12
N THR A 19 -23.32 -5.04 27.50
CA THR A 19 -22.81 -4.09 26.51
C THR A 19 -22.35 -2.84 27.24
N LEU A 20 -21.05 -2.57 27.20
CA LEU A 20 -20.44 -1.36 27.72
C LEU A 20 -20.39 -0.30 26.63
N TYR A 21 -21.09 0.80 26.86
CA TYR A 21 -21.07 2.00 26.04
C TYR A 21 -20.29 3.09 26.78
N VAL A 22 -19.37 3.76 26.11
CA VAL A 22 -18.52 4.79 26.71
C VAL A 22 -18.52 6.04 25.84
N GLU A 23 -18.79 7.18 26.47
CA GLU A 23 -18.67 8.51 25.89
C GLU A 23 -17.44 9.21 26.46
N TRP A 24 -16.52 9.58 25.58
CA TRP A 24 -15.28 10.24 25.93
C TRP A 24 -15.40 11.75 25.74
N PHE A 25 -15.15 12.48 26.82
CA PHE A 25 -15.04 13.94 26.84
C PHE A 25 -13.60 14.34 27.15
N ASN A 26 -13.29 15.63 27.03
CA ASN A 26 -11.92 16.12 27.20
C ASN A 26 -11.39 15.97 28.64
N SER A 27 -12.28 15.97 29.63
CA SER A 27 -11.92 16.01 31.06
C SER A 27 -12.50 14.86 31.89
N TYR A 28 -13.39 14.06 31.31
CA TYR A 28 -14.04 12.92 31.96
C TYR A 28 -14.55 11.95 30.90
N PHE A 29 -14.96 10.77 31.32
CA PHE A 29 -15.70 9.85 30.46
C PHE A 29 -16.90 9.28 31.20
N LYS A 30 -17.96 9.01 30.45
CA LYS A 30 -19.20 8.43 30.95
C LYS A 30 -19.33 7.02 30.43
N VAL A 31 -19.71 6.10 31.30
CA VAL A 31 -20.00 4.70 30.97
C VAL A 31 -21.49 4.44 31.13
N ILE A 32 -22.06 3.66 30.21
CA ILE A 32 -23.42 3.12 30.30
C ILE A 32 -23.33 1.62 30.07
N LEU A 33 -23.78 0.84 31.05
CA LEU A 33 -23.93 -0.60 30.95
C LEU A 33 -25.36 -0.94 30.56
N LEU A 34 -25.47 -1.75 29.52
CA LEU A 34 -26.74 -2.21 28.97
C LEU A 34 -26.83 -3.73 29.11
N GLU A 35 -27.91 -4.19 29.73
CA GLU A 35 -28.32 -5.60 29.80
C GLU A 35 -29.76 -5.69 29.29
N SER A 36 -30.15 -6.80 28.67
CA SER A 36 -31.49 -6.97 28.09
C SER A 36 -32.62 -7.03 29.14
N THR A 37 -32.30 -7.33 30.40
CA THR A 37 -33.29 -7.64 31.45
C THR A 37 -33.30 -6.63 32.60
N MET A 38 -32.38 -5.66 32.60
CA MET A 38 -32.22 -4.68 33.68
C MET A 38 -32.20 -3.25 33.15
N LEU A 39 -32.48 -2.29 34.04
CA LEU A 39 -32.35 -0.88 33.71
C LEU A 39 -30.89 -0.54 33.37
N PRO A 40 -30.63 0.31 32.36
CA PRO A 40 -29.30 0.79 32.07
C PRO A 40 -28.65 1.40 33.31
N LEU A 41 -27.37 1.09 33.51
CA LEU A 41 -26.59 1.66 34.61
C LEU A 41 -25.59 2.65 34.03
N SER A 42 -25.54 3.88 34.55
CA SER A 42 -24.61 4.92 34.11
C SER A 42 -23.63 5.27 35.22
N GLY A 43 -22.42 5.63 34.86
CA GLY A 43 -21.40 6.12 35.78
C GLY A 43 -20.45 7.06 35.08
N GLU A 44 -19.74 7.87 35.84
CA GLU A 44 -18.82 8.87 35.30
C GLU A 44 -17.47 8.77 36.01
N MET A 45 -16.40 8.94 35.25
CA MET A 45 -15.04 9.00 35.75
C MET A 45 -14.47 10.39 35.48
N ASN A 46 -14.37 11.19 36.54
CA ASN A 46 -13.84 12.55 36.48
C ASN A 46 -12.32 12.58 36.58
N ILE A 47 -11.74 13.75 36.33
CA ILE A 47 -10.29 13.98 36.35
C ILE A 47 -9.65 13.63 37.70
N ASP A 48 -10.37 13.83 38.81
CA ASP A 48 -9.86 13.49 40.15
C ASP A 48 -9.65 11.99 40.31
N ASN A 49 -10.60 11.19 39.81
CA ASN A 49 -10.51 9.74 39.83
C ASN A 49 -9.40 9.26 38.88
N VAL A 50 -9.28 9.88 37.70
CA VAL A 50 -8.20 9.62 36.75
C VAL A 50 -6.84 9.87 37.41
N ASN A 51 -6.67 11.00 38.09
CA ASN A 51 -5.44 11.34 38.79
C ASN A 51 -5.13 10.33 39.91
N HIS A 52 -6.13 9.92 40.68
CA HIS A 52 -6.00 8.91 41.72
C HIS A 52 -5.46 7.58 41.16
N PHE A 53 -6.13 7.01 40.16
CA PHE A 53 -5.71 5.72 39.58
C PHE A 53 -4.40 5.83 38.79
N SER A 54 -4.13 6.98 38.16
CA SER A 54 -2.84 7.20 37.50
C SER A 54 -1.68 7.21 38.50
N ALA A 55 -1.86 7.81 39.68
CA ALA A 55 -0.85 7.84 40.72
C ALA A 55 -0.62 6.44 41.31
N GLU A 56 -1.70 5.69 41.57
CA GLU A 56 -1.63 4.31 42.06
C GLU A 56 -0.87 3.38 41.09
N LEU A 57 -1.06 3.58 39.79
CA LEU A 57 -0.38 2.79 38.74
C LEU A 57 0.98 3.35 38.32
N SER A 58 1.45 4.45 38.95
CA SER A 58 2.68 5.15 38.58
C SER A 58 2.71 5.55 37.09
N LYS A 59 1.59 6.08 36.58
CA LYS A 59 1.38 6.53 35.20
C LYS A 59 1.05 8.01 35.15
N SER A 60 1.35 8.66 34.03
CA SER A 60 0.80 10.00 33.78
C SER A 60 -0.70 9.91 33.49
N PRO A 61 -1.50 10.97 33.76
CA PRO A 61 -2.93 10.97 33.46
C PRO A 61 -3.24 10.65 31.98
N ASP A 62 -2.45 11.19 31.05
CA ASP A 62 -2.61 10.94 29.62
C ASP A 62 -2.31 9.49 29.22
N GLU A 63 -1.28 8.89 29.82
CA GLU A 63 -0.94 7.48 29.58
C GLU A 63 -2.02 6.56 30.15
N TYR A 64 -2.51 6.88 31.36
CA TYR A 64 -3.62 6.16 31.98
C TYR A 64 -4.89 6.22 31.14
N LEU A 65 -5.26 7.39 30.60
CA LEU A 65 -6.45 7.52 29.75
C LEU A 65 -6.33 6.68 28.48
N LYS A 66 -5.16 6.67 27.83
CA LYS A 66 -4.93 5.83 26.64
C LYS A 66 -5.01 4.34 26.96
N ILE A 67 -4.48 3.91 28.10
CA ILE A 67 -4.59 2.52 28.55
C ILE A 67 -6.06 2.18 28.82
N THR A 68 -6.76 3.03 29.57
CA THR A 68 -8.18 2.86 29.90
C THR A 68 -9.05 2.82 28.64
N GLU A 69 -8.76 3.67 27.67
CA GLU A 69 -9.43 3.68 26.37
C GLU A 69 -9.29 2.35 25.64
N LYS A 70 -8.08 1.78 25.57
CA LYS A 70 -7.86 0.45 24.96
C LYS A 70 -8.61 -0.66 25.70
N ILE A 71 -8.60 -0.61 27.03
CA ILE A 71 -9.30 -1.59 27.87
C ILE A 71 -10.82 -1.53 27.61
N LEU A 72 -11.41 -0.33 27.67
CA LEU A 72 -12.85 -0.14 27.50
C LEU A 72 -13.31 -0.20 26.03
N CYS A 73 -12.38 -0.27 25.07
CA CYS A 73 -12.66 -0.63 23.68
C CYS A 73 -12.71 -2.16 23.46
N GLY A 74 -12.32 -2.96 24.45
CA GLY A 74 -12.24 -4.42 24.31
C GLY A 74 -10.99 -4.92 23.59
N GLU A 75 -9.93 -4.11 23.49
CA GLU A 75 -8.66 -4.54 22.88
C GLU A 75 -7.84 -5.45 23.81
N ASP A 76 -7.98 -5.31 25.14
CA ASP A 76 -7.24 -6.10 26.13
C ASP A 76 -8.10 -7.26 26.65
N THR A 77 -7.71 -8.49 26.29
CA THR A 77 -8.39 -9.73 26.70
C THR A 77 -7.95 -10.23 28.08
N GLU A 78 -6.91 -9.65 28.68
CA GLU A 78 -6.41 -10.05 30.00
C GLU A 78 -7.13 -9.32 31.15
N ILE A 79 -7.94 -8.31 30.82
CA ILE A 79 -8.71 -7.54 31.81
C ILE A 79 -9.97 -8.29 32.19
N GLN A 80 -10.22 -8.34 33.50
CA GLN A 80 -11.43 -8.89 34.06
C GLN A 80 -12.30 -7.75 34.58
N PHE A 81 -13.58 -7.80 34.19
CA PHE A 81 -14.61 -6.88 34.66
C PHE A 81 -15.43 -7.53 35.77
N PHE A 82 -15.72 -6.74 36.79
CA PHE A 82 -16.49 -7.13 37.97
C PHE A 82 -17.56 -6.06 38.22
N ILE A 83 -18.82 -6.49 38.30
CA ILE A 83 -19.93 -5.61 38.65
C ILE A 83 -20.50 -6.08 39.98
N LYS A 84 -20.42 -5.23 41.01
CA LYS A 84 -20.96 -5.55 42.34
C LYS A 84 -21.47 -4.30 43.04
N ASN A 85 -22.66 -4.39 43.65
CA ASN A 85 -23.25 -3.29 44.42
C ASN A 85 -23.27 -1.94 43.65
N LYS A 86 -23.60 -1.99 42.34
CA LYS A 86 -23.54 -0.83 41.44
C LYS A 86 -22.15 -0.21 41.31
N ILE A 87 -21.10 -1.00 41.43
CA ILE A 87 -19.73 -0.58 41.17
C ILE A 87 -19.20 -1.41 40.02
N LEU A 88 -18.75 -0.74 38.96
CA LEU A 88 -17.97 -1.34 37.89
C LEU A 88 -16.50 -1.24 38.27
N GLU A 89 -15.81 -2.37 38.35
CA GLU A 89 -14.37 -2.46 38.57
C GLU A 89 -13.73 -3.27 37.44
N TRP A 90 -12.60 -2.78 36.92
CA TRP A 90 -11.78 -3.55 35.98
C TRP A 90 -10.36 -3.68 36.51
N LYS A 91 -9.82 -4.89 36.43
CA LYS A 91 -8.50 -5.21 36.98
C LYS A 91 -7.76 -6.25 36.15
N LYS A 92 -6.43 -6.22 36.30
CA LYS A 92 -5.49 -7.16 35.69
C LYS A 92 -4.76 -7.89 36.80
N LYS A 93 -5.08 -9.17 37.00
CA LYS A 93 -4.54 -9.98 38.11
C LYS A 93 -4.84 -9.32 39.47
N VAL A 94 -3.83 -8.74 40.12
CA VAL A 94 -3.93 -8.10 41.44
C VAL A 94 -4.13 -6.57 41.33
N TRP A 95 -3.88 -5.99 40.15
CA TRP A 95 -3.88 -4.54 39.95
C TRP A 95 -5.25 -4.03 39.50
N ILE A 96 -5.82 -3.10 40.26
CA ILE A 96 -7.06 -2.42 39.91
C ILE A 96 -6.74 -1.28 38.96
N TYR A 97 -7.35 -1.27 37.78
CA TYR A 97 -7.13 -0.24 36.78
C TYR A 97 -8.17 0.87 36.86
N GLY A 98 -9.34 0.59 37.41
CA GLY A 98 -10.30 1.64 37.70
C GLY A 98 -11.57 1.09 38.32
N ARG A 99 -12.30 2.03 38.92
CA ARG A 99 -13.58 1.79 39.56
C ARG A 99 -14.53 2.96 39.27
N ILE A 100 -15.76 2.64 38.91
CA ILE A 100 -16.81 3.63 38.67
C ILE A 100 -18.05 3.23 39.45
N GLU A 101 -18.62 4.21 40.17
CA GLU A 101 -19.93 4.06 40.80
C GLU A 101 -21.03 4.27 39.75
N LEU A 102 -21.99 3.35 39.75
CA LEU A 102 -23.07 3.28 38.79
C LEU A 102 -24.39 3.67 39.44
N HIS A 103 -25.24 4.34 38.67
CA HIS A 103 -26.61 4.68 39.02
C HIS A 103 -27.56 4.18 37.95
N SER A 104 -28.72 3.67 38.36
CA SER A 104 -29.75 3.23 37.42
C SER A 104 -30.36 4.43 36.71
N ILE A 105 -30.44 4.36 35.38
CA ILE A 105 -31.10 5.36 34.55
C ILE A 105 -32.54 4.91 34.34
N SER A 106 -33.49 5.65 34.91
CA SER A 106 -34.93 5.51 34.63
C SER A 106 -35.42 6.53 33.62
N ASP A 107 -34.64 7.59 33.36
CA ASP A 107 -34.99 8.62 32.40
C ASP A 107 -34.74 8.14 30.97
N ILE A 108 -35.85 7.90 30.26
CA ILE A 108 -35.83 7.49 28.86
C ILE A 108 -35.16 8.54 27.97
N GLN A 109 -35.22 9.82 28.33
CA GLN A 109 -34.62 10.88 27.55
C GLN A 109 -33.10 10.70 27.45
N VAL A 110 -32.42 10.37 28.55
CA VAL A 110 -30.97 10.13 28.59
C VAL A 110 -30.57 8.96 27.68
N VAL A 111 -31.38 7.90 27.68
CA VAL A 111 -31.16 6.72 26.81
C VAL A 111 -31.39 7.09 25.34
N CYS A 112 -32.46 7.83 25.04
CA CYS A 112 -32.74 8.30 23.69
C CYS A 112 -31.65 9.23 23.16
N GLU A 113 -31.13 10.15 23.97
CA GLU A 113 -30.03 11.04 23.59
C GLU A 113 -28.75 10.24 23.28
N SER A 114 -28.40 9.28 24.13
CA SER A 114 -27.25 8.38 23.91
C SER A 114 -27.41 7.59 22.61
N PHE A 115 -28.60 7.05 22.36
CA PHE A 115 -28.91 6.33 21.12
C PHE A 115 -28.83 7.24 19.89
N GLN A 116 -29.35 8.47 19.97
CA GLN A 116 -29.22 9.46 18.89
C GLN A 116 -27.76 9.80 18.59
N GLN A 117 -26.92 9.93 19.62
CA GLN A 117 -25.48 10.16 19.44
C GLN A 117 -24.82 8.97 18.73
N LEU A 118 -25.13 7.74 19.13
CA LEU A 118 -24.64 6.52 18.48
C LEU A 118 -25.06 6.44 17.00
N VAL A 119 -26.32 6.76 16.68
CA VAL A 119 -26.81 6.80 15.29
C VAL A 119 -26.10 7.87 14.47
N LYS A 120 -25.89 9.08 15.03
CA LYS A 120 -25.12 10.15 14.38
C LYS A 120 -23.68 9.71 14.11
N PHE A 121 -23.04 9.07 15.07
CA PHE A 121 -21.69 8.53 14.94
C PHE A 121 -21.63 7.47 13.83
N TYR A 122 -22.53 6.48 13.85
CA TYR A 122 -22.61 5.43 12.85
C TYR A 122 -22.81 5.99 11.43
N ASN A 123 -23.75 6.92 11.25
CA ASN A 123 -23.98 7.58 9.96
C ASN A 123 -22.75 8.37 9.51
N GLY A 124 -22.06 9.04 10.43
CA GLY A 124 -20.80 9.74 10.14
C GLY A 124 -19.70 8.78 9.65
N VAL A 125 -19.56 7.63 10.31
CA VAL A 125 -18.61 6.57 9.89
C VAL A 125 -19.00 6.00 8.52
N GLN A 126 -20.28 5.71 8.29
CA GLN A 126 -20.78 5.17 7.03
C GLN A 126 -20.54 6.13 5.86
N ASN A 127 -20.77 7.44 6.07
CA ASN A 127 -20.48 8.46 5.06
C ASN A 127 -18.98 8.53 4.73
N LYS A 128 -18.11 8.50 5.75
CA LYS A 128 -16.65 8.45 5.54
C LYS A 128 -16.23 7.21 4.77
N ILE A 129 -16.79 6.05 5.10
CA ILE A 129 -16.55 4.79 4.37
C ILE A 129 -16.98 4.94 2.90
N SER A 130 -18.12 5.56 2.63
CA SER A 130 -18.59 5.79 1.25
C SER A 130 -17.66 6.70 0.46
N ILE A 131 -17.18 7.79 1.08
CA ILE A 131 -16.22 8.72 0.45
C ILE A 131 -14.92 7.98 0.15
N LEU A 132 -14.35 7.28 1.13
CA LEU A 132 -13.11 6.52 0.96
C LEU A 132 -13.23 5.41 -0.09
N LYS A 133 -14.39 4.76 -0.20
CA LYS A 133 -14.65 3.76 -1.25
C LYS A 133 -14.62 4.39 -2.64
N GLU A 134 -15.16 5.59 -2.79
CA GLU A 134 -15.18 6.29 -4.07
C GLU A 134 -13.79 6.82 -4.45
N GLU A 135 -13.07 7.41 -3.49
CA GLU A 135 -11.68 7.81 -3.68
C GLU A 135 -10.79 6.63 -4.07
N ASN A 136 -10.95 5.48 -3.42
CA ASN A 136 -10.18 4.28 -3.74
C ASN A 136 -10.48 3.78 -5.16
N LYS A 137 -11.75 3.73 -5.59
CA LYS A 137 -12.11 3.39 -6.98
C LYS A 137 -11.47 4.35 -7.99
N ASN A 138 -11.51 5.66 -7.70
CA ASN A 138 -10.91 6.66 -8.57
C ASN A 138 -9.39 6.49 -8.67
N LEU A 139 -8.71 6.23 -7.54
CA LEU A 139 -7.28 5.96 -7.51
C LEU A 139 -6.91 4.69 -8.30
N ILE A 140 -7.68 3.61 -8.16
CA ILE A 140 -7.50 2.40 -8.96
C ILE A 140 -7.62 2.72 -10.45
N TYR A 141 -8.67 3.43 -10.85
CA TYR A 141 -8.88 3.83 -12.25
C TYR A 141 -7.73 4.68 -12.80
N ILE A 142 -7.28 5.70 -12.05
CA ILE A 142 -6.16 6.55 -12.45
C ILE A 142 -4.87 5.73 -12.60
N ASN A 143 -4.63 4.81 -11.67
CA ASN A 143 -3.45 3.95 -11.70
C ASN A 143 -3.45 3.01 -12.92
N GLU A 144 -4.60 2.44 -13.28
CA GLU A 144 -4.76 1.65 -14.50
C GLU A 144 -4.48 2.48 -15.75
N GLN A 145 -5.02 3.71 -15.84
CA GLN A 145 -4.77 4.62 -16.95
C GLN A 145 -3.29 5.01 -17.07
N LEU A 146 -2.63 5.30 -15.95
CA LEU A 146 -1.20 5.60 -15.93
C LEU A 146 -0.37 4.39 -16.36
N SER A 147 -0.72 3.19 -15.89
CA SER A 147 -0.05 1.95 -16.27
C SER A 147 -0.14 1.70 -17.79
N LEU A 148 -1.31 1.93 -18.39
CA LEU A 148 -1.49 1.83 -19.84
C LEU A 148 -0.64 2.87 -20.60
N LYS A 149 -0.62 4.12 -20.12
CA LYS A 149 0.21 5.19 -20.74
C LYS A 149 1.70 4.85 -20.67
N ILE A 150 2.17 4.33 -19.53
CA ILE A 150 3.56 3.88 -19.37
C ILE A 150 3.87 2.75 -20.34
N GLN A 151 2.98 1.75 -20.45
CA GLN A 151 3.18 0.64 -21.37
C GLN A 151 3.30 1.11 -22.83
N ASN A 152 2.40 2.01 -23.26
CA ASN A 152 2.44 2.58 -24.60
C ASN A 152 3.72 3.41 -24.84
N MET A 153 4.18 4.14 -23.82
CA MET A 153 5.41 4.92 -23.90
C MET A 153 6.66 4.04 -23.97
N ILE A 154 6.67 2.91 -23.26
CA ILE A 154 7.73 1.90 -23.37
C ILE A 154 7.74 1.31 -24.78
N GLU A 155 6.59 0.91 -25.31
CA GLU A 155 6.47 0.35 -26.66
C GLU A 155 6.99 1.35 -27.71
N LEU A 156 6.52 2.59 -27.66
CA LEU A 156 6.98 3.65 -28.56
C LEU A 156 8.49 3.86 -28.46
N LYS A 157 9.03 3.93 -27.23
CA LYS A 157 10.47 4.08 -26.99
C LYS A 157 11.24 2.91 -27.63
N THR A 158 10.80 1.67 -27.39
CA THR A 158 11.49 0.49 -27.93
C THR A 158 11.47 0.46 -29.45
N THR A 159 10.34 0.77 -30.09
CA THR A 159 10.26 0.86 -31.55
C THR A 159 11.15 1.95 -32.11
N MET A 160 11.22 3.11 -31.45
CA MET A 160 12.11 4.20 -31.86
C MET A 160 13.59 3.81 -31.73
N GLU A 161 13.97 3.13 -30.64
CA GLU A 161 15.33 2.62 -30.46
C GLU A 161 15.70 1.61 -31.55
N GLU A 162 14.82 0.63 -31.84
CA GLU A 162 15.03 -0.36 -32.90
C GLU A 162 15.19 0.27 -34.29
N ASP A 163 14.37 1.26 -34.64
CA ASP A 163 14.47 1.98 -35.91
C ASP A 163 15.80 2.76 -36.01
N LEU A 164 16.20 3.46 -34.94
CA LEU A 164 17.48 4.17 -34.88
C LEU A 164 18.67 3.22 -34.99
N TYR A 165 18.65 2.10 -34.28
CA TYR A 165 19.70 1.08 -34.38
C TYR A 165 19.78 0.50 -35.80
N THR A 166 18.65 0.23 -36.43
CA THR A 166 18.59 -0.28 -37.81
C THR A 166 19.21 0.72 -38.79
N LYS A 167 18.84 2.00 -38.69
CA LYS A 167 19.42 3.08 -39.51
C LYS A 167 20.93 3.21 -39.28
N PHE A 168 21.38 3.14 -38.03
CA PHE A 168 22.79 3.21 -37.70
C PHE A 168 23.59 2.04 -38.30
N ILE A 169 23.06 0.82 -38.26
CA ILE A 169 23.70 -0.36 -38.85
C ILE A 169 23.86 -0.21 -40.37
N VAL A 170 22.84 0.32 -41.07
CA VAL A 170 22.92 0.58 -42.51
C VAL A 170 24.06 1.55 -42.83
N ILE A 171 24.15 2.66 -42.09
CA ILE A 171 25.23 3.65 -42.26
C ILE A 171 26.59 3.03 -41.97
N LEU A 172 26.71 2.29 -40.86
CA LEU A 172 27.95 1.62 -40.46
C LEU A 172 28.42 0.65 -41.53
N ASN A 173 27.53 -0.17 -42.09
CA ASN A 173 27.84 -1.13 -43.13
C ASN A 173 28.27 -0.43 -44.44
N SER A 174 27.62 0.68 -44.81
CA SER A 174 28.02 1.50 -45.95
C SER A 174 29.44 2.05 -45.78
N LYS A 175 29.76 2.58 -44.59
CA LYS A 175 31.11 3.07 -44.27
C LYS A 175 32.15 1.95 -44.27
N LYS A 176 31.84 0.79 -43.67
CA LYS A 176 32.72 -0.41 -43.71
C LYS A 176 32.97 -0.89 -45.13
N LYS A 177 31.94 -0.90 -45.99
CA LYS A 177 32.10 -1.23 -47.41
C LYS A 177 33.06 -0.24 -48.08
N LYS A 178 32.87 1.06 -47.84
CA LYS A 178 33.74 2.08 -48.43
C LYS A 178 35.19 1.98 -47.99
N ILE A 179 35.44 1.66 -46.71
CA ILE A 179 36.79 1.43 -46.18
C ILE A 179 37.44 0.25 -46.92
N ARG A 180 36.73 -0.89 -47.05
CA ARG A 180 37.25 -2.05 -47.80
C ARG A 180 37.58 -1.75 -49.25
N GLU A 181 36.69 -1.04 -49.96
CA GLU A 181 36.95 -0.60 -51.35
C GLU A 181 38.22 0.26 -51.46
N LEU A 182 38.45 1.15 -50.49
CA LEU A 182 39.65 2.00 -50.46
C LEU A 182 40.92 1.20 -50.13
N GLU A 183 40.85 0.27 -49.18
CA GLU A 183 41.95 -0.63 -48.83
C GLU A 183 42.35 -1.52 -50.02
N GLU A 184 41.38 -2.09 -50.74
CA GLU A 184 41.59 -2.88 -51.96
C GLU A 184 42.23 -2.03 -53.07
N ALA A 185 41.75 -0.81 -53.28
CA ALA A 185 42.33 0.10 -54.27
C ALA A 185 43.78 0.51 -53.94
N ILE A 186 44.11 0.67 -52.66
CA ILE A 186 45.48 0.93 -52.20
C ILE A 186 46.36 -0.31 -52.42
N LYS A 187 45.87 -1.50 -52.09
CA LYS A 187 46.60 -2.76 -52.26
C LYS A 187 46.89 -3.06 -53.74
N GLY A 188 45.89 -2.94 -54.61
CA GLY A 188 46.08 -3.13 -56.06
C GLY A 188 47.09 -2.17 -56.69
N LYS A 189 47.23 -0.94 -56.15
CA LYS A 189 48.27 0.02 -56.58
C LYS A 189 49.67 -0.32 -56.07
N LYS A 190 49.80 -1.05 -54.96
CA LYS A 190 51.09 -1.59 -54.48
C LYS A 190 51.51 -2.80 -55.30
N ASP A 191 50.59 -3.74 -55.53
CA ASP A 191 50.87 -4.96 -56.30
C ASP A 191 51.25 -4.65 -57.76
N ALA A 192 50.66 -3.60 -58.37
CA ALA A 192 51.04 -3.11 -59.70
C ALA A 192 52.39 -2.36 -59.76
N LYS A 193 52.96 -1.97 -58.61
CA LYS A 193 54.30 -1.37 -58.52
C LYS A 193 55.39 -2.40 -58.20
N GLU A 194 55.06 -3.50 -57.52
CA GLU A 194 56.00 -4.60 -57.28
C GLU A 194 56.19 -5.50 -58.50
N SER A 195 55.22 -5.59 -59.43
CA SER A 195 55.35 -6.46 -60.63
C SER A 195 56.22 -5.90 -61.78
N ILE A 196 56.90 -4.76 -61.61
CA ILE A 196 57.77 -4.15 -62.63
C ILE A 196 59.27 -4.32 -62.30
N PHE A 197 59.61 -4.79 -61.09
CA PHE A 197 60.99 -4.95 -60.64
C PHE A 197 61.33 -6.38 -60.21
N ASP A 198 60.93 -7.37 -60.99
CA ASP A 198 61.51 -8.72 -60.90
C ASP A 198 62.28 -9.04 -62.19
N ALA A 199 63.40 -8.33 -62.36
CA ALA A 199 64.42 -8.67 -63.33
C ALA A 199 65.71 -8.94 -62.54
N CYS A 200 66.10 -10.21 -62.53
CA CYS A 200 67.31 -10.73 -61.93
C CYS A 200 68.53 -9.84 -62.20
N THR A 201 69.33 -9.58 -61.18
CA THR A 201 70.78 -9.47 -61.36
C THR A 201 71.46 -10.10 -60.16
N ASP A 202 72.04 -11.26 -60.46
CA ASP A 202 73.04 -12.00 -59.71
C ASP A 202 74.29 -11.13 -59.50
N GLU A 203 74.88 -11.14 -58.30
CA GLU A 203 76.31 -11.47 -58.11
C GLU A 203 76.77 -11.19 -56.66
N SER A 204 77.19 -12.28 -56.02
CA SER A 204 78.43 -12.46 -55.23
C SER A 204 78.76 -11.57 -54.00
N GLY A 205 79.32 -12.23 -52.97
CA GLY A 205 80.39 -11.63 -52.16
C GLY A 205 80.19 -11.68 -50.66
N GLU A 206 80.71 -12.74 -50.04
CA GLU A 206 80.98 -12.85 -48.60
C GLU A 206 81.87 -11.69 -48.10
N SER A 207 81.70 -11.30 -46.83
CA SER A 207 82.81 -11.20 -45.85
C SER A 207 82.47 -10.23 -44.71
N GLU A 208 82.84 -10.70 -43.53
CA GLU A 208 82.63 -10.20 -42.18
C GLU A 208 83.44 -8.92 -41.88
N ASN A 209 82.90 -8.05 -41.01
CA ASN A 209 83.51 -7.71 -39.71
C ASN A 209 82.86 -6.47 -39.06
N GLU A 210 82.14 -6.74 -37.98
CA GLU A 210 82.19 -6.13 -36.64
C GLU A 210 82.34 -4.59 -36.44
N ASP A 211 81.26 -4.07 -35.85
CA ASP A 211 81.19 -3.30 -34.60
C ASP A 211 81.70 -1.84 -34.51
N LYS A 212 80.71 -0.93 -34.34
CA LYS A 212 80.53 -0.18 -33.09
C LYS A 212 79.13 0.48 -32.97
N ILE A 213 78.29 -0.12 -32.11
CA ILE A 213 77.47 0.42 -30.98
C ILE A 213 77.37 1.98 -30.93
N ILE A 214 76.25 2.68 -30.66
CA ILE A 214 75.18 2.52 -29.64
C ILE A 214 73.98 3.45 -29.97
N LYS A 215 72.74 2.97 -29.71
CA LYS A 215 71.59 3.60 -28.99
C LYS A 215 70.25 3.37 -29.71
N ASN A 216 69.52 2.31 -29.31
CA ASN A 216 68.39 2.32 -28.35
C ASN A 216 67.09 2.87 -28.99
N VAL A 217 65.95 2.17 -29.09
CA VAL A 217 65.26 1.27 -28.13
C VAL A 217 64.39 0.25 -28.89
N PRO A 218 64.36 -1.03 -28.48
CA PRO A 218 63.54 -2.07 -29.10
C PRO A 218 62.25 -2.41 -28.34
N THR A 219 61.27 -2.77 -29.15
CA THR A 219 60.04 -3.53 -28.90
C THR A 219 60.21 -4.65 -27.87
N VAL A 220 59.43 -4.63 -26.79
CA VAL A 220 59.27 -5.78 -25.89
C VAL A 220 57.94 -6.47 -26.21
N SER A 221 58.08 -7.69 -26.73
CA SER A 221 57.05 -8.69 -26.82
C SER A 221 56.90 -9.38 -25.46
N ILE A 222 55.67 -9.65 -25.03
CA ILE A 222 55.39 -10.61 -23.95
C ILE A 222 54.36 -11.62 -24.46
N LYS A 223 54.82 -12.86 -24.59
CA LYS A 223 53.99 -14.07 -24.71
C LYS A 223 53.45 -14.44 -23.32
N ILE A 224 52.14 -14.63 -23.21
CA ILE A 224 51.45 -15.44 -22.18
C ILE A 224 50.25 -16.03 -22.93
N GLY A 225 49.93 -17.32 -23.02
CA GLY A 225 50.28 -18.52 -22.28
C GLY A 225 49.00 -19.36 -22.27
N LYS A 226 48.96 -20.49 -22.99
CA LYS A 226 47.80 -21.41 -22.97
C LYS A 226 47.64 -21.96 -21.54
N ARG A 227 46.48 -21.75 -20.90
CA ARG A 227 45.88 -22.71 -19.95
C ARG A 227 44.42 -22.39 -19.61
N LYS A 228 43.60 -23.43 -19.83
CA LYS A 228 42.44 -23.92 -19.06
C LYS A 228 41.20 -23.03 -18.91
N SER A 229 40.12 -23.57 -19.48
CA SER A 229 38.73 -23.38 -19.06
C SER A 229 38.57 -23.52 -17.54
N LEU A 230 37.97 -22.52 -16.91
CA LEU A 230 37.20 -22.71 -15.70
C LEU A 230 35.88 -21.95 -15.86
N LYS A 231 34.79 -22.71 -15.77
CA LYS A 231 33.49 -22.18 -15.35
C LYS A 231 33.68 -21.54 -13.98
N ASN A 232 33.09 -20.37 -13.76
CA ASN A 232 32.37 -20.21 -12.50
C ASN A 232 31.20 -19.23 -12.63
N ASP A 233 30.10 -19.69 -12.06
CA ASP A 233 28.85 -19.00 -11.81
C ASP A 233 29.01 -17.85 -10.82
N ASN A 234 28.07 -16.91 -10.94
CA ASN A 234 27.41 -16.09 -9.90
C ASN A 234 27.26 -14.63 -10.35
N SER A 235 26.18 -13.91 -10.10
CA SER A 235 24.87 -14.20 -9.50
C SER A 235 24.14 -12.86 -9.54
N LYS A 236 23.11 -12.68 -10.37
CA LYS A 236 22.08 -11.64 -10.18
C LYS A 236 20.71 -12.14 -10.65
N HIS A 237 20.10 -12.90 -9.76
CA HIS A 237 18.71 -12.80 -9.35
C HIS A 237 17.84 -11.76 -10.10
N MET A 238 17.17 -12.18 -11.17
CA MET A 238 15.85 -11.65 -11.54
C MET A 238 14.99 -12.87 -11.88
N GLN A 239 14.21 -13.30 -10.89
CA GLN A 239 13.23 -14.35 -11.06
C GLN A 239 12.24 -13.93 -12.15
N LYS A 240 12.20 -14.75 -13.20
CA LYS A 240 10.99 -15.05 -13.97
C LYS A 240 9.86 -15.31 -12.97
N ILE A 241 8.83 -14.47 -12.98
CA ILE A 241 7.51 -14.90 -12.54
C ILE A 241 6.74 -15.25 -13.80
N THR A 242 6.77 -16.54 -14.12
CA THR A 242 5.78 -17.21 -14.95
C THR A 242 4.40 -17.05 -14.32
N LYS A 243 3.44 -16.70 -15.17
CA LYS A 243 2.01 -16.76 -14.90
C LYS A 243 1.64 -18.17 -14.41
N THR A 244 1.09 -18.24 -13.22
CA THR A 244 0.21 -19.34 -12.81
C THR A 244 -1.07 -18.71 -12.30
N ASN A 245 -2.15 -18.96 -13.02
CA ASN A 245 -3.50 -18.67 -12.56
C ASN A 245 -3.79 -19.62 -11.39
N ASP A 246 -3.94 -19.09 -10.19
CA ASP A 246 -4.69 -19.75 -9.14
C ASP A 246 -5.61 -18.70 -8.49
N ILE A 247 -6.88 -18.82 -8.87
CA ILE A 247 -8.02 -18.20 -8.23
C ILE A 247 -8.14 -18.88 -6.85
N VAL A 248 -7.78 -18.16 -5.78
CA VAL A 248 -8.15 -18.54 -4.43
C VAL A 248 -9.43 -17.78 -4.08
N ASP A 249 -10.55 -18.50 -4.19
CA ASP A 249 -11.83 -18.14 -3.58
C ASP A 249 -11.67 -18.16 -2.05
N ASP A 250 -11.50 -16.99 -1.43
CA ASP A 250 -11.67 -16.85 0.01
C ASP A 250 -13.18 -16.85 0.34
N LYS A 251 -13.71 -18.06 0.50
CA LYS A 251 -14.92 -18.30 1.29
C LYS A 251 -14.61 -18.03 2.75
N ILE A 252 -14.90 -16.82 3.20
CA ILE A 252 -15.07 -16.55 4.64
C ILE A 252 -16.35 -17.28 5.09
N ILE A 253 -16.14 -18.45 5.68
CA ILE A 253 -17.15 -19.20 6.42
C ILE A 253 -17.29 -18.52 7.78
N HIS A 254 -18.40 -17.82 8.02
CA HIS A 254 -18.84 -17.54 9.38
C HIS A 254 -19.21 -18.86 10.05
N LYS A 255 -18.36 -19.31 10.97
CA LYS A 255 -18.62 -20.43 11.86
C LYS A 255 -19.47 -19.91 13.02
N ALA A 256 -20.78 -20.11 12.93
CA ALA A 256 -21.68 -19.93 14.06
C ALA A 256 -21.33 -20.97 15.14
N SER A 257 -21.04 -20.48 16.35
CA SER A 257 -20.98 -21.30 17.55
C SER A 257 -22.41 -21.44 18.07
N THR A 258 -23.02 -22.61 17.85
CA THR A 258 -24.25 -23.03 18.53
C THR A 258 -23.95 -24.29 19.31
N SER A 259 -24.23 -24.22 20.61
CA SER A 259 -24.16 -25.30 21.59
C SER A 259 -25.04 -26.50 21.20
N LYS A 260 -24.61 -27.70 21.58
CA LYS A 260 -25.38 -28.94 21.53
C LYS A 260 -26.59 -28.87 22.48
N ASP A 261 -27.78 -29.26 22.02
CA ASP A 261 -28.42 -30.53 22.38
C ASP A 261 -29.77 -30.75 21.64
N CYS A 262 -30.17 -32.03 21.52
CA CYS A 262 -31.46 -32.61 21.08
C CYS A 262 -31.63 -33.12 19.62
N VAL A 263 -31.21 -34.37 19.41
CA VAL A 263 -31.99 -35.58 19.02
C VAL A 263 -32.96 -35.58 17.80
N ASN A 264 -32.62 -36.49 16.86
CA ASN A 264 -33.40 -37.32 15.91
C ASN A 264 -34.13 -36.76 14.66
N SER A 265 -33.46 -37.00 13.52
CA SER A 265 -33.89 -37.64 12.26
C SER A 265 -35.32 -37.46 11.70
N LYS A 266 -35.39 -36.92 10.48
CA LYS A 266 -35.92 -37.64 9.31
C LYS A 266 -35.52 -36.96 7.99
N VAL A 267 -35.08 -37.83 7.09
CA VAL A 267 -34.62 -37.61 5.70
C VAL A 267 -35.82 -37.32 4.79
N VAL A 268 -35.77 -36.28 3.94
CA VAL A 268 -36.35 -36.29 2.58
C VAL A 268 -35.56 -35.34 1.65
N THR A 269 -35.13 -35.91 0.54
CA THR A 269 -34.43 -35.37 -0.64
C THR A 269 -35.36 -34.56 -1.56
N LEU A 270 -34.93 -33.44 -2.16
CA LEU A 270 -34.87 -33.22 -3.63
C LEU A 270 -34.51 -31.78 -4.07
N ALA A 271 -33.44 -31.71 -4.87
CA ALA A 271 -33.16 -30.94 -6.09
C ALA A 271 -33.97 -29.68 -6.54
N LYS A 272 -33.16 -28.65 -6.91
CA LYS A 272 -33.21 -27.79 -8.12
C LYS A 272 -34.48 -26.95 -8.41
N VAL A 273 -34.33 -25.62 -8.48
CA VAL A 273 -34.79 -24.78 -9.62
C VAL A 273 -33.93 -23.51 -9.75
N TYR A 274 -33.40 -23.26 -10.96
CA TYR A 274 -32.87 -21.97 -11.43
C TYR A 274 -33.96 -21.23 -12.25
N LYS A 275 -33.80 -19.89 -12.34
CA LYS A 275 -34.25 -18.94 -13.39
C LYS A 275 -35.61 -18.22 -13.29
N LYS A 276 -35.51 -16.89 -13.42
CA LYS A 276 -36.41 -15.84 -14.02
C LYS A 276 -36.74 -14.73 -13.00
N ARG A 277 -36.79 -13.43 -13.32
CA ARG A 277 -36.70 -12.66 -14.58
C ARG A 277 -36.47 -11.17 -14.23
N ASN A 278 -35.93 -10.43 -15.18
CA ASN A 278 -35.80 -8.97 -15.21
C ASN A 278 -37.12 -8.19 -15.36
N LYS A 279 -36.99 -6.87 -15.13
CA LYS A 279 -37.67 -5.70 -15.74
C LYS A 279 -39.02 -5.26 -15.17
N TYR A 280 -39.02 -4.05 -14.60
CA TYR A 280 -39.87 -2.93 -15.03
C TYR A 280 -39.06 -1.62 -14.99
N GLU A 281 -39.15 -0.87 -16.09
CA GLU A 281 -38.75 0.54 -16.27
C GLU A 281 -39.95 1.46 -15.96
N GLU A 282 -39.67 2.77 -15.98
CA GLU A 282 -40.57 3.96 -15.97
C GLU A 282 -40.93 4.51 -14.58
N GLY A 283 -40.80 5.81 -14.27
CA GLY A 283 -40.42 6.96 -15.11
C GLY A 283 -40.31 8.27 -14.30
N SER A 284 -39.56 9.21 -14.88
CA SER A 284 -39.61 10.68 -14.79
C SER A 284 -40.05 11.40 -13.50
N CYS A 285 -39.24 12.36 -13.01
CA CYS A 285 -39.43 13.78 -13.35
C CYS A 285 -38.45 14.70 -12.60
N SER A 286 -38.08 15.75 -13.32
CA SER A 286 -37.15 16.83 -13.02
C SER A 286 -37.62 17.81 -11.94
N PHE A 287 -36.68 18.34 -11.14
CA PHE A 287 -36.75 19.73 -10.67
C PHE A 287 -35.40 20.42 -10.80
N LYS A 288 -35.32 21.34 -11.77
CA LYS A 288 -34.35 22.42 -11.84
C LYS A 288 -34.82 23.53 -10.88
N LYS A 289 -33.94 24.01 -9.99
CA LYS A 289 -34.03 25.39 -9.47
C LYS A 289 -32.70 26.09 -9.74
N LYS A 290 -32.75 27.02 -10.69
CA LYS A 290 -31.82 28.15 -10.82
C LYS A 290 -32.17 29.14 -9.71
N SER A 291 -31.17 29.64 -8.99
CA SER A 291 -31.22 30.99 -8.43
C SER A 291 -30.05 31.77 -9.01
N ARG A 292 -30.41 32.91 -9.61
CA ARG A 292 -29.55 33.92 -10.18
C ARG A 292 -29.80 35.16 -9.30
N SER A 293 -28.77 35.73 -8.69
CA SER A 293 -28.74 37.17 -8.40
C SER A 293 -27.31 37.67 -8.50
N SER A 294 -27.19 38.84 -9.13
CA SER A 294 -26.01 39.48 -9.68
C SER A 294 -25.73 40.82 -9.02
N LEU A 295 -24.55 41.38 -9.32
CA LEU A 295 -24.01 42.76 -9.17
C LEU A 295 -22.96 42.89 -8.05
N ASN A 296 -21.64 42.90 -8.37
CA ASN A 296 -20.76 43.96 -8.96
C ASN A 296 -20.54 45.11 -7.94
N PHE A 297 -19.36 45.70 -7.66
CA PHE A 297 -18.06 46.01 -8.30
C PHE A 297 -16.95 45.92 -7.18
N SER A 298 -15.62 45.99 -7.36
CA SER A 298 -14.75 46.75 -8.28
C SER A 298 -13.35 46.13 -8.42
N GLU A 299 -12.72 46.46 -9.55
CA GLU A 299 -11.33 46.23 -9.93
C GLU A 299 -10.33 46.91 -8.99
N GLU A 300 -9.14 46.33 -8.85
CA GLU A 300 -7.88 47.09 -8.87
C GLU A 300 -6.78 46.19 -9.44
N GLU A 301 -6.31 46.59 -10.62
CA GLU A 301 -5.17 46.06 -11.35
C GLU A 301 -3.87 46.52 -10.68
N SER A 302 -2.86 45.65 -10.66
CA SER A 302 -1.46 46.08 -10.64
C SER A 302 -0.62 45.02 -11.34
N GLU A 303 -0.58 45.09 -12.67
CA GLU A 303 0.56 44.64 -13.45
C GLU A 303 1.59 45.77 -13.44
N GLU A 304 2.82 45.51 -13.00
CA GLU A 304 4.03 46.03 -13.66
C GLU A 304 5.32 45.47 -13.03
N GLU A 305 6.29 45.26 -13.93
CA GLU A 305 7.74 45.13 -13.69
C GLU A 305 8.29 43.87 -13.02
N LEU A 306 8.76 42.92 -13.85
CA LEU A 306 9.95 42.12 -13.48
C LEU A 306 10.68 41.42 -14.63
N PHE A 307 10.76 41.98 -15.84
CA PHE A 307 11.77 41.56 -16.83
C PHE A 307 12.13 42.70 -17.80
N SER A 308 13.23 43.42 -17.53
CA SER A 308 14.10 44.07 -18.54
C SER A 308 15.35 44.66 -17.89
N GLN A 309 16.44 43.89 -17.85
CA GLN A 309 17.81 44.34 -18.10
C GLN A 309 18.72 43.15 -18.37
#